data_AF-A0A661F4B2-F1
#
_entry.id   AF-A0A661F4B2-F1
#
_cell.length_a   1.000
_cell.length_b   1.000
_cell.length_c   1.000
_cell.angle_alpha   90.00
_cell.angle_beta   90.00
_cell.angle_gamma   90.00
#
_symmetry.space_group_name_H-M   'P 1'
#
loop_
_entity.id
_entity.type
_entity.pdbx_description
1 polymer ?
#
loop_
_entity_poly.entity_id
_entity_poly.type
_entity_poly.pdbx_seq_one_letter_code
_entity_poly.pdbx_strand_id
1 'polypeptide(L)' 'AKFQRKFEFEADDYAAEKTNSEHLITALVKLYRDNASTLTPDTTYSNFYYSHPPASVRIAHLSGK' A
#
# COMPACT_ATOMS: atom_id res chain seq x y z
N ALA A 1 -10.06 3.36 10.62
CA ALA A 1 -9.49 4.00 9.41
C ALA A 1 -8.08 4.58 9.65
N LYS A 2 -7.91 5.77 10.27
CA LYS A 2 -6.59 6.44 10.34
C LYS A 2 -5.49 5.65 11.07
N PHE A 3 -5.81 5.02 12.22
CA PHE A 3 -4.85 4.18 12.95
C PHE A 3 -4.44 2.93 12.17
N GLN A 4 -5.37 2.26 11.49
CA GLN A 4 -5.05 1.12 10.62
C GLN A 4 -4.13 1.53 9.47
N ARG A 5 -4.38 2.68 8.84
CA ARG A 5 -3.49 3.19 7.78
C ARG A 5 -2.07 3.45 8.27
N LYS A 6 -1.91 3.95 9.50
CA LYS A 6 -0.59 4.10 10.12
C LYS A 6 0.09 2.74 10.32
N PHE A 7 -0.64 1.73 10.82
CA PHE A 7 -0.10 0.39 11.01
C PHE A 7 0.30 -0.30 9.71
N GLU A 8 -0.40 -0.04 8.60
CA GLU A 8 0.02 -0.54 7.27
C GLU A 8 1.39 0.01 6.88
N PHE A 9 1.65 1.30 7.10
CA PHE A 9 2.96 1.88 6.80
C PHE A 9 4.06 1.37 7.71
N GLU A 10 3.78 1.17 9.00
CA GLU A 10 4.74 0.57 9.94
C GLU A 10 5.04 -0.89 9.58
N ALA A 11 4.05 -1.64 9.07
CA ALA A 11 4.24 -2.99 8.58
C ALA A 11 5.06 -3.02 7.26
N ASP A 12 4.80 -2.08 6.35
CA ASP A 12 5.57 -1.90 5.12
C ASP A 12 7.05 -1.58 5.44
N ASP A 13 7.29 -0.71 6.43
CA ASP A 13 8.62 -0.36 6.91
C ASP A 13 9.35 -1.59 7.47
N TYR A 14 8.68 -2.33 8.35
CA TYR A 14 9.24 -3.55 8.90
C TYR A 14 9.58 -4.57 7.80
N ALA A 15 8.71 -4.74 6.81
CA ALA A 15 8.95 -5.66 5.70
C ALA A 15 10.15 -5.22 4.84
N ALA A 16 10.29 -3.93 4.56
CA ALA A 16 11.42 -3.35 3.83
C ALA A 16 12.75 -3.44 4.62
N GLU A 17 12.70 -3.39 5.96
CA GLU A 17 13.88 -3.61 6.80
C GLU A 17 14.34 -5.08 6.83
N LYS A 18 13.41 -6.03 6.71
CA LYS A 18 13.71 -7.47 6.78
C LYS A 18 13.95 -8.12 5.43
N THR A 19 13.46 -7.51 4.35
CA THR A 19 13.49 -8.08 2.99
C THR A 19 13.61 -6.99 1.94
N ASN A 20 13.88 -7.36 0.69
CA ASN A 20 13.93 -6.39 -0.41
C ASN A 20 12.54 -5.78 -0.66
N SER A 21 12.44 -4.45 -0.53
CA SER A 21 11.25 -3.64 -0.76
C SER A 21 10.62 -3.85 -2.16
N GLU A 22 11.45 -4.12 -3.17
CA GLU A 22 11.00 -4.39 -4.55
C GLU A 22 10.11 -5.64 -4.64
N HIS A 23 10.33 -6.64 -3.78
CA HIS A 23 9.46 -7.81 -3.73
C HIS A 23 8.06 -7.44 -3.20
N LEU A 24 7.99 -6.53 -2.22
CA LEU A 24 6.73 -6.06 -1.66
C LEU A 24 5.99 -5.17 -2.67
N ILE A 25 6.69 -4.29 -3.38
CA ILE A 25 6.12 -3.49 -4.48
C ILE A 25 5.53 -4.42 -5.56
N THR A 26 6.29 -5.44 -5.98
CA THR A 26 5.82 -6.41 -6.98
C THR A 26 4.58 -7.16 -6.50
N ALA A 27 4.56 -7.58 -5.23
CA ALA A 27 3.41 -8.26 -4.63
C ALA A 27 2.16 -7.36 -4.60
N LEU A 28 2.30 -6.09 -4.24
CA LEU A 28 1.20 -5.11 -4.23
C LEU A 28 0.62 -4.89 -5.63
N VAL A 29 1.47 -4.72 -6.64
CA VAL A 29 1.04 -4.57 -8.04
C VAL A 29 0.29 -5.82 -8.50
N LYS A 30 0.83 -7.00 -8.23
CA LYS A 30 0.20 -8.27 -8.58
C LYS A 30 -1.17 -8.42 -7.91
N LEU A 31 -1.25 -8.16 -6.60
CA LEU A 31 -2.50 -8.25 -5.85
C LEU A 31 -3.58 -7.31 -6.40
N TYR A 32 -3.21 -6.08 -6.76
CA TYR A 32 -4.16 -5.12 -7.32
C TYR A 32 -4.63 -5.51 -8.71
N ARG A 33 -3.72 -6.02 -9.54
CA ARG A 33 -4.07 -6.56 -10.86
C ARG A 33 -5.03 -7.74 -10.73
N ASP A 34 -4.70 -8.71 -9.88
CA ASP A 34 -5.46 -9.95 -9.73
C ASP A 34 -6.86 -9.69 -9.15
N ASN A 35 -7.00 -8.66 -8.30
CA ASN A 35 -8.29 -8.26 -7.74
C ASN A 35 -9.07 -7.25 -8.60
N ALA A 36 -8.55 -6.86 -9.77
CA ALA A 36 -9.11 -5.78 -10.59
C ALA A 36 -9.40 -4.49 -9.78
N SER A 37 -8.58 -4.23 -8.77
CA SER A 37 -8.71 -3.07 -7.89
C SER A 37 -8.34 -1.79 -8.64
N THR A 38 -9.08 -0.71 -8.40
CA THR A 38 -8.71 0.60 -8.96
C THR A 38 -7.35 1.06 -8.43
N LEU A 39 -6.44 1.42 -9.34
CA LEU A 39 -5.12 1.96 -9.01
C LEU A 39 -5.17 3.45 -8.64
N THR A 40 -6.27 4.11 -9.01
CA THR A 40 -6.47 5.56 -8.87
C THR A 40 -7.83 5.86 -8.20
N PRO A 41 -8.08 5.36 -6.98
CA PRO A 41 -9.28 5.74 -6.25
C PRO A 41 -9.24 7.23 -5.93
N ASP A 42 -10.42 7.87 -5.90
CA ASP A 42 -10.53 9.24 -5.41
C ASP A 42 -10.01 9.35 -3.97
N THR A 43 -9.31 10.44 -3.67
CA THR A 43 -8.63 10.63 -2.38
C THR A 43 -9.62 10.81 -1.23
N THR A 44 -10.76 11.49 -1.45
CA THR A 44 -11.78 11.69 -0.42
C THR A 44 -12.50 10.39 -0.13
N TYR A 45 -12.90 9.68 -1.20
CA TYR A 45 -13.55 8.39 -1.09
C TYR A 45 -12.68 7.34 -0.39
N SER A 46 -11.43 7.16 -0.84
CA SER A 46 -10.51 6.18 -0.23
C SER A 46 -10.17 6.51 1.22
N ASN A 47 -10.02 7.79 1.56
CA ASN A 47 -9.76 8.19 2.95
C ASN A 47 -10.92 7.84 3.90
N PHE A 48 -12.16 7.83 3.40
CA PHE A 48 -13.34 7.50 4.19
C PHE A 48 -13.66 6.01 4.20
N TYR A 49 -13.71 5.37 3.01
CA TYR A 49 -14.24 4.02 2.84
C TYR A 49 -13.18 2.92 2.86
N TYR A 50 -11.93 3.20 2.50
CA TYR A 50 -10.92 2.14 2.46
C TYR A 50 -10.30 1.94 3.84
N SER A 51 -10.29 0.67 4.27
CA SER A 51 -9.63 0.25 5.51
C SER A 51 -8.11 0.44 5.43
N HIS A 52 -7.54 0.27 4.23
CA HIS A 52 -6.10 0.35 3.96
C HIS A 52 -5.78 1.47 2.97
N PRO A 53 -4.55 2.03 2.99
CA PRO A 53 -4.13 2.97 1.95
C PRO A 53 -4.13 2.31 0.56
N PRO A 54 -4.43 3.05 -0.51
CA PRO A 54 -4.29 2.54 -1.88
C PRO A 54 -2.88 2.04 -2.17
N ALA A 55 -2.73 1.02 -3.04
CA ALA A 55 -1.41 0.49 -3.39
C ALA A 55 -0.49 1.56 -3.99
N SER A 56 -1.01 2.51 -4.77
CA SER A 56 -0.20 3.62 -5.29
C SER A 56 0.48 4.43 -4.18
N VAL A 57 -0.22 4.65 -3.06
CA VAL A 57 0.34 5.33 -1.88
C VAL A 57 1.39 4.47 -1.18
N ARG A 58 1.13 3.16 -1.02
CA ARG A 58 2.08 2.22 -0.39
C ARG A 58 3.34 2.00 -1.23
N ILE A 59 3.20 1.89 -2.54
CA ILE A 59 4.31 1.78 -3.49
C ILE A 59 5.17 3.05 -3.43
N ALA A 60 4.55 4.24 -3.41
CA ALA A 60 5.29 5.49 -3.25
C ALA A 60 6.06 5.56 -1.91
N HIS A 61 5.50 5.01 -0.84
CA HIS A 61 6.15 4.91 0.47
C HIS A 61 7.34 3.93 0.48
N LEU A 62 7.25 2.84 -0.29
CA LEU A 62 8.30 1.81 -0.41
C LEU A 62 9.39 2.18 -1.42
N SER A 63 9.07 3.00 -2.43
CA SER A 63 9.99 3.37 -3.51
C SER A 63 11.22 4.09 -2.96
N GLY A 64 12.40 3.48 -3.10
CA GLY A 64 13.68 4.05 -2.66
C GLY A 64 14.11 3.65 -1.24
N LYS A 65 13.40 2.71 -0.61
CA LYS A 65 13.87 1.99 0.60
C LYS A 65 14.61 0.73 0.21
#